data_AF-A0A1L6JBC1-F1
#
_entry.id   AF-A0A1L6JBC1-F1
#
_cell.length_a   1.000
_cell.length_b   1.000
_cell.length_c   1.000
_cell.angle_alpha   90.00
_cell.angle_beta   90.00
_cell.angle_gamma   90.00
#
_symmetry.space_group_name_H-M   'P 1'
#
loop_
_entity.id
_entity.type
_entity.pdbx_description
1 polymer ?
#
loop_
_entity_poly.entity_id
_entity_poly.type
_entity_poly.pdbx_seq_one_letter_code
_entity_poly.pdbx_strand_id
1 'polypeptide(L)'
;MDGLEPFAFRALRMDPDFPLADVEEIADRLVASGALVPGYVPPEAGLLSVAAFKFTQTFDGTQTILLPDRNLISRMARIARDGAPPKIDAPTRIAIDLMAFAQAVELDIEPSIAFHELAHRDGNALAHDELSWFRAANHGQAQAWIDIAQARAERLPITTPAVREEKDLAFPLHRWNRNYIVALKTAELELSRSTPLERARALLQWMAEDFFLAGPAAIFATMYFSPFAGKRRLFKQLRSKDRERAIAGIRNAAWDMTHLSQFVAQQKRSNGENIFFLFATADRGLAEIAPILMIDADETEYADMLAQRLSGWWPPRDAVVIANDWFSRRYAAEMSGAPPPAFEAATIRGLIDTGERTMRSWKQPGG
;
A
#
# COMPACT_ATOMS: atom_id res chain seq x y z
N MET A 1 -34.20 25.06 -8.03
CA MET A 1 -32.94 24.50 -7.51
C MET A 1 -31.82 25.48 -7.85
N ASP A 2 -31.91 26.69 -7.29
CA ASP A 2 -30.91 27.76 -7.38
C ASP A 2 -30.98 28.43 -6.00
N GLY A 3 -29.90 28.44 -5.24
CA GLY A 3 -29.88 29.03 -3.90
C GLY A 3 -29.11 28.28 -2.81
N LEU A 4 -28.49 27.15 -3.16
CA LEU A 4 -27.47 26.50 -2.34
C LEU A 4 -26.12 26.58 -3.07
N GLU A 5 -25.66 27.79 -3.42
CA GLU A 5 -24.21 27.98 -3.29
C GLU A 5 -23.93 27.84 -1.79
N PRO A 6 -23.31 26.75 -1.32
CA PRO A 6 -23.46 26.39 0.08
C PRO A 6 -22.64 27.36 0.91
N PHE A 7 -23.24 27.82 1.99
CA PHE A 7 -22.66 28.62 3.07
C PHE A 7 -21.23 28.19 3.48
N ALA A 8 -20.88 26.91 3.29
CA ALA A 8 -19.54 26.35 3.46
C ALA A 8 -18.45 27.05 2.63
N PHE A 9 -18.73 27.45 1.38
CA PHE A 9 -17.76 28.15 0.51
C PHE A 9 -17.49 29.60 0.95
N ARG A 10 -18.42 30.23 1.67
CA ARG A 10 -18.18 31.56 2.28
C ARG A 10 -17.42 31.48 3.59
N ALA A 11 -17.51 30.36 4.32
CA ALA A 11 -16.77 30.13 5.55
C ALA A 11 -15.32 29.69 5.30
N LEU A 12 -15.09 28.90 4.24
CA LEU A 12 -13.77 28.53 3.75
C LEU A 12 -13.26 29.61 2.80
N ARG A 13 -12.58 30.62 3.34
CA ARG A 13 -11.97 31.67 2.54
C ARG A 13 -10.77 31.10 1.77
N MET A 14 -11.04 30.46 0.63
CA MET A 14 -10.01 30.02 -0.31
C MET A 14 -9.36 31.25 -0.96
N ASP A 15 -8.08 31.12 -1.30
CA ASP A 15 -7.38 32.12 -2.10
C ASP A 15 -8.15 32.32 -3.43
N PRO A 16 -8.52 33.56 -3.81
CA PRO A 16 -9.17 33.83 -5.09
C PRO A 16 -8.40 33.30 -6.31
N ASP A 17 -7.07 33.18 -6.20
CA ASP A 17 -6.21 32.67 -7.26
C ASP A 17 -5.99 31.15 -7.17
N PHE A 18 -6.64 30.46 -6.22
CA PHE A 18 -6.57 29.01 -6.12
C PHE A 18 -7.14 28.35 -7.39
N PRO A 19 -6.40 27.47 -8.07
CA PRO A 19 -6.83 26.86 -9.33
C PRO A 19 -7.85 25.72 -9.10
N LEU A 20 -9.00 26.05 -8.50
CA LEU A 20 -10.00 25.07 -8.03
C LEU A 20 -10.42 24.08 -9.11
N ALA A 21 -10.81 24.58 -10.28
CA ALA A 21 -11.29 23.74 -11.38
C ALA A 21 -10.23 22.72 -11.85
N ASP A 22 -8.96 23.13 -11.93
CA ASP A 22 -7.88 22.22 -12.32
C ASP A 22 -7.66 21.15 -11.24
N VAL A 23 -7.70 21.54 -9.96
CA VAL A 23 -7.47 20.64 -8.83
C VAL A 23 -8.62 19.64 -8.69
N GLU A 24 -9.86 20.06 -8.90
CA GLU A 24 -11.03 19.17 -8.93
C GLU A 24 -10.97 18.18 -10.08
N GLU A 25 -10.54 18.60 -11.27
CA GLU A 25 -10.35 17.67 -12.39
C GLU A 25 -9.25 16.64 -12.11
N ILE A 26 -8.13 17.09 -11.52
CA ILE A 26 -7.06 16.19 -11.07
C ILE A 26 -7.60 15.19 -10.03
N ALA A 27 -8.42 15.65 -9.08
CA ALA A 27 -9.05 14.82 -8.07
C ALA A 27 -9.95 13.75 -8.70
N ASP A 28 -10.79 14.13 -9.66
CA ASP A 28 -11.67 13.21 -10.39
C ASP A 28 -10.87 12.14 -11.13
N ARG A 29 -9.77 12.52 -11.80
CA ARG A 29 -8.88 11.54 -12.46
C ARG A 29 -8.24 10.58 -11.47
N LEU A 30 -7.81 11.07 -10.30
CA LEU A 30 -7.24 10.24 -9.25
C LEU A 30 -8.28 9.25 -8.69
N VAL A 31 -9.50 9.71 -8.41
CA VAL A 31 -10.60 8.84 -7.95
C VAL A 31 -10.94 7.78 -9.00
N ALA A 32 -11.10 8.20 -10.27
CA ALA A 32 -11.40 7.30 -11.38
C ALA A 32 -10.30 6.26 -11.64
N SER A 33 -9.05 6.56 -11.27
CA SER A 33 -7.93 5.62 -11.42
C SER A 33 -8.02 4.40 -10.49
N GLY A 34 -8.76 4.52 -9.37
CA GLY A 34 -8.82 3.51 -8.31
C GLY A 34 -7.49 3.32 -7.56
N ALA A 35 -6.53 4.24 -7.70
CA ALA A 35 -5.20 4.15 -7.10
C ALA A 35 -5.15 4.53 -5.62
N LEU A 36 -6.24 5.08 -5.09
CA LEU A 36 -6.32 5.65 -3.74
C LEU A 36 -7.26 4.83 -2.87
N VAL A 37 -6.78 4.43 -1.69
CA VAL A 37 -7.53 3.65 -0.72
C VAL A 37 -7.55 4.37 0.62
N PRO A 38 -8.71 4.89 1.06
CA PRO A 38 -8.81 5.60 2.32
C PRO A 38 -8.75 4.64 3.51
N GLY A 39 -8.02 5.03 4.55
CA GLY A 39 -8.02 4.36 5.85
C GLY A 39 -9.07 4.90 6.81
N TYR A 40 -10.05 5.62 6.27
CA TYR A 40 -11.13 6.32 6.96
C TYR A 40 -12.39 6.24 6.11
N VAL A 41 -13.55 6.58 6.67
CA VAL A 41 -14.79 6.69 5.90
C VAL A 41 -14.78 8.03 5.15
N PRO A 42 -14.75 8.03 3.81
CA PRO A 42 -14.76 9.29 3.05
C PRO A 42 -16.03 10.09 3.33
N PRO A 43 -15.95 11.44 3.28
CA PRO A 43 -17.13 12.27 3.42
C PRO A 43 -18.08 12.06 2.23
N GLU A 44 -19.37 12.36 2.42
CA GLU A 44 -20.38 12.28 1.34
C GLU A 44 -20.03 13.14 0.13
N ALA A 45 -19.31 14.25 0.35
CA ALA A 45 -18.80 15.13 -0.70
C ALA A 45 -17.78 14.46 -1.64
N GLY A 46 -17.24 13.30 -1.26
CA GLY A 46 -16.31 12.50 -2.05
C GLY A 46 -14.91 12.41 -1.45
N LEU A 47 -14.18 11.35 -1.85
CA LEU A 47 -12.84 11.02 -1.33
C LEU A 47 -11.84 12.16 -1.43
N LEU A 48 -11.83 12.85 -2.56
CA LEU A 48 -10.89 13.94 -2.85
C LEU A 48 -11.55 15.32 -2.95
N SER A 49 -12.69 15.53 -2.29
CA SER A 49 -13.35 16.83 -2.28
C SER A 49 -12.44 17.90 -1.66
N VAL A 50 -12.04 18.88 -2.46
CA VAL A 50 -11.19 20.00 -2.03
C VAL A 50 -11.84 20.77 -0.88
N ALA A 51 -13.14 21.04 -1.00
CA ALA A 51 -13.92 21.70 0.04
C ALA A 51 -13.95 20.89 1.34
N ALA A 52 -14.12 19.56 1.27
CA ALA A 52 -14.10 18.71 2.46
C ALA A 52 -12.72 18.69 3.13
N PHE A 53 -11.64 18.59 2.37
CA PHE A 53 -10.28 18.67 2.91
C PHE A 53 -10.02 20.00 3.61
N LYS A 54 -10.34 21.12 2.96
CA LYS A 54 -10.15 22.45 3.56
C LYS A 54 -11.04 22.65 4.80
N PHE A 55 -12.25 22.08 4.80
CA PHE A 55 -13.12 22.08 5.97
C PHE A 55 -12.51 21.35 7.17
N THR A 56 -12.15 20.08 7.00
CA THR A 56 -11.66 19.26 8.11
C THR A 56 -10.29 19.72 8.60
N GLN A 57 -9.43 20.24 7.72
CA GLN A 57 -8.17 20.87 8.11
C GLN A 57 -8.40 22.13 8.96
N THR A 58 -9.33 23.00 8.56
CA THR A 58 -9.55 24.30 9.23
C THR A 58 -10.31 24.16 10.54
N PHE A 59 -11.36 23.34 10.58
CA PHE A 59 -12.29 23.28 11.70
C PHE A 59 -12.05 22.11 12.64
N ASP A 60 -11.65 20.95 12.09
CA ASP A 60 -11.40 19.75 12.89
C ASP A 60 -9.91 19.57 13.22
N GLY A 61 -9.02 20.38 12.61
CA GLY A 61 -7.57 20.22 12.73
C GLY A 61 -7.09 18.88 12.17
N THR A 62 -7.82 18.31 11.20
CA THR A 62 -7.51 17.00 10.63
C THR A 62 -6.34 17.09 9.67
N GLN A 63 -5.29 16.32 9.94
CA GLN A 63 -4.18 16.11 9.03
C GLN A 63 -4.46 14.90 8.14
N THR A 64 -4.13 14.98 6.86
CA THR A 64 -4.18 13.81 5.97
C THR A 64 -2.80 13.50 5.42
N ILE A 65 -2.39 12.24 5.61
CA ILE A 65 -1.06 11.73 5.25
C ILE A 65 -1.21 10.69 4.14
N LEU A 66 -0.55 10.96 3.01
CA LEU A 66 -0.41 10.05 1.88
C LEU A 66 0.68 9.02 2.15
N LEU A 67 0.35 7.74 1.89
CA LEU A 67 1.26 6.61 1.96
C LEU A 67 1.44 6.00 0.56
N PRO A 68 2.31 6.57 -0.29
CA PRO A 68 2.53 6.05 -1.64
C PRO A 68 3.46 4.83 -1.67
N ASP A 69 3.19 3.94 -2.62
CA ASP A 69 4.09 2.82 -2.92
C ASP A 69 5.43 3.28 -3.56
N ARG A 70 6.36 2.34 -3.70
CA ARG A 70 7.66 2.58 -4.34
C ARG A 70 7.55 3.05 -5.80
N ASN A 71 6.55 2.56 -6.52
CA ASN A 71 6.39 2.78 -7.96
C ASN A 71 5.96 4.21 -8.28
N LEU A 72 5.18 4.83 -7.38
CA LEU A 72 4.79 6.24 -7.43
C LEU A 72 5.95 7.15 -6.96
N ILE A 73 6.54 6.87 -5.79
CA ILE A 73 7.65 7.67 -5.23
C ILE A 73 8.83 7.80 -6.19
N SER A 74 9.24 6.69 -6.83
CA SER A 74 10.34 6.72 -7.81
C SER A 74 10.09 7.66 -8.98
N ARG A 75 8.83 7.76 -9.43
CA ARG A 75 8.45 8.62 -10.54
C ARG A 75 8.48 10.08 -10.12
N MET A 76 7.95 10.40 -8.95
CA MET A 76 7.98 11.75 -8.38
C MET A 76 9.42 12.26 -8.27
N ALA A 77 10.31 11.45 -7.66
CA ALA A 77 11.72 11.77 -7.53
C ALA A 77 12.40 11.93 -8.90
N ARG A 78 12.14 11.02 -9.84
CA ARG A 78 12.73 11.07 -11.17
C ARG A 78 12.29 12.30 -11.96
N ILE A 79 11.01 12.68 -11.90
CA ILE A 79 10.50 13.87 -12.59
C ILE A 79 11.19 15.13 -12.04
N ALA A 80 11.38 15.24 -10.71
CA ALA A 80 12.09 16.36 -10.11
C ALA A 80 13.57 16.41 -10.52
N ARG A 81 14.24 15.25 -10.59
CA ARG A 81 15.65 15.15 -11.02
C ARG A 81 15.84 15.49 -12.49
N ASP A 82 15.03 14.89 -13.35
CA ASP A 82 15.18 14.97 -14.81
C ASP A 82 14.50 16.24 -15.36
N GLY A 83 13.67 16.91 -14.55
CA GLY A 83 12.87 18.09 -14.89
C GLY A 83 11.66 17.79 -15.79
N ALA A 84 11.49 16.55 -16.26
CA ALA A 84 10.41 16.15 -17.15
C ALA A 84 10.01 14.69 -16.92
N PRO A 85 8.74 14.31 -17.15
CA PRO A 85 8.36 12.91 -17.18
C PRO A 85 8.96 12.22 -18.42
N PRO A 86 9.64 11.06 -18.27
CA PRO A 86 10.26 10.38 -19.40
C PRO A 86 9.23 9.81 -20.37
N LYS A 87 8.09 9.35 -19.83
CA LYS A 87 6.92 8.84 -20.54
C LYS A 87 5.72 8.92 -19.62
N ILE A 88 4.61 9.44 -20.12
CA ILE A 88 3.34 9.48 -19.39
C ILE A 88 2.61 8.15 -19.60
N ASP A 89 3.02 7.12 -18.88
CA ASP A 89 2.22 5.91 -18.67
C ASP A 89 1.22 6.11 -17.52
N ALA A 90 0.33 5.15 -17.28
CA ALA A 90 -0.70 5.28 -16.23
C ALA A 90 -0.11 5.52 -14.82
N PRO A 91 0.91 4.77 -14.35
CA PRO A 91 1.57 5.07 -13.08
C PRO A 91 2.23 6.46 -13.03
N THR A 92 2.84 6.93 -14.12
CA THR A 92 3.39 8.29 -14.21
C THR A 92 2.31 9.35 -14.14
N ARG A 93 1.16 9.13 -14.80
CA ARG A 93 0.01 10.03 -14.68
C ARG A 93 -0.47 10.12 -13.23
N ILE A 94 -0.64 8.99 -12.55
CA ILE A 94 -1.04 8.96 -11.13
C ILE A 94 -0.01 9.70 -10.27
N ALA A 95 1.29 9.49 -10.48
CA ALA A 95 2.32 10.18 -9.71
C ALA A 95 2.29 11.72 -9.89
N ILE A 96 2.07 12.19 -11.12
CA ILE A 96 1.93 13.63 -11.44
C ILE A 96 0.68 14.20 -10.78
N ASP A 97 -0.47 13.57 -11.02
CA ASP A 97 -1.77 14.02 -10.51
C ASP A 97 -1.75 14.02 -8.96
N LEU A 98 -1.14 13.01 -8.33
CA LEU A 98 -1.03 12.92 -6.88
C LEU A 98 -0.14 14.01 -6.29
N MET A 99 0.99 14.34 -6.91
CA MET A 99 1.83 15.46 -6.47
C MET A 99 1.12 16.81 -6.61
N ALA A 100 0.44 17.02 -7.75
CA ALA A 100 -0.31 18.24 -8.00
C ALA A 100 -1.41 18.43 -6.95
N PHE A 101 -2.22 17.39 -6.71
CA PHE A 101 -3.28 17.43 -5.71
C PHE A 101 -2.73 17.58 -4.29
N ALA A 102 -1.74 16.78 -3.91
CA ALA A 102 -1.14 16.81 -2.58
C ALA A 102 -0.60 18.20 -2.23
N GLN A 103 0.11 18.86 -3.15
CA GLN A 103 0.63 20.20 -2.88
C GLN A 103 -0.45 21.28 -2.90
N ALA A 104 -1.48 21.13 -3.73
CA ALA A 104 -2.59 22.10 -3.79
C ALA A 104 -3.42 22.11 -2.49
N VAL A 105 -3.64 20.95 -1.89
CA VAL A 105 -4.43 20.83 -0.65
C VAL A 105 -3.59 20.55 0.60
N GLU A 106 -2.27 20.72 0.50
CA GLU A 106 -1.31 20.61 1.61
C GLU A 106 -1.37 19.24 2.32
N LEU A 107 -1.40 18.15 1.55
CA LEU A 107 -1.25 16.80 2.08
C LEU A 107 0.21 16.50 2.38
N ASP A 108 0.45 15.91 3.55
CA ASP A 108 1.75 15.34 3.86
C ASP A 108 1.95 14.02 3.12
N ILE A 109 3.18 13.75 2.71
CA ILE A 109 3.57 12.50 2.07
C ILE A 109 4.61 11.82 2.94
N GLU A 110 4.32 10.59 3.38
CA GLU A 110 5.22 9.78 4.21
C GLU A 110 5.83 8.65 3.36
N PRO A 111 7.09 8.79 2.89
CA PRO A 111 7.67 7.89 1.91
C PRO A 111 8.57 6.80 2.50
N SER A 112 8.70 6.71 3.83
CA SER A 112 9.75 5.91 4.50
C SER A 112 9.83 4.46 4.02
N ILE A 113 8.70 3.74 3.93
CA ILE A 113 8.70 2.33 3.49
C ILE A 113 9.23 2.18 2.06
N ALA A 114 8.89 3.09 1.15
CA ALA A 114 9.40 3.08 -0.22
C ALA A 114 10.93 3.24 -0.26
N PHE A 115 11.51 4.04 0.64
CA PHE A 115 12.96 4.23 0.69
C PHE A 115 13.68 3.13 1.48
N HIS A 116 13.05 2.52 2.47
CA HIS A 116 13.55 1.28 3.08
C HIS A 116 13.62 0.14 2.04
N GLU A 117 12.60 0.01 1.19
CA GLU A 117 12.60 -0.94 0.08
C GLU A 117 13.76 -0.69 -0.88
N LEU A 118 13.98 0.56 -1.29
CA LEU A 118 15.09 0.93 -2.16
C LEU A 118 16.45 0.64 -1.52
N ALA A 119 16.63 1.04 -0.26
CA ALA A 119 17.90 0.86 0.45
C ALA A 119 18.24 -0.61 0.68
N HIS A 120 17.23 -1.45 0.97
CA HIS A 120 17.44 -2.89 1.12
C HIS A 120 17.86 -3.56 -0.19
N ARG A 121 17.39 -3.06 -1.35
CA ARG A 121 17.71 -3.63 -2.66
C ARG A 121 19.02 -3.09 -3.23
N ASP A 122 19.19 -1.77 -3.22
CA ASP A 122 20.24 -1.07 -3.98
C ASP A 122 21.21 -0.27 -3.08
N GLY A 123 21.02 -0.32 -1.76
CA GLY A 123 21.89 0.31 -0.77
C GLY A 123 21.50 1.74 -0.37
N ASN A 124 21.99 2.16 0.80
CA ASN A 124 21.70 3.46 1.40
C ASN A 124 22.07 4.65 0.50
N ALA A 125 23.19 4.57 -0.23
CA ALA A 125 23.66 5.68 -1.06
C ALA A 125 22.66 6.05 -2.17
N LEU A 126 22.14 5.04 -2.89
CA LEU A 126 21.13 5.27 -3.93
C LEU A 126 19.81 5.73 -3.31
N ALA A 127 19.42 5.15 -2.17
CA ALA A 127 18.19 5.53 -1.48
C ALA A 127 18.18 6.98 -0.99
N HIS A 128 19.30 7.45 -0.43
CA HIS A 128 19.45 8.84 0.00
C HIS A 128 19.49 9.83 -1.15
N ASP A 129 20.14 9.45 -2.27
CA ASP A 129 20.11 10.27 -3.48
C ASP A 129 18.69 10.43 -3.99
N GLU A 130 17.95 9.34 -4.17
CA GLU A 130 16.58 9.42 -4.66
C GLU A 130 15.63 10.12 -3.67
N LEU A 131 15.80 9.91 -2.36
CA LEU A 131 15.04 10.62 -1.32
C LEU A 131 15.28 12.13 -1.37
N SER A 132 16.50 12.57 -1.64
CA SER A 132 16.80 14.00 -1.79
C SER A 132 16.05 14.64 -2.96
N TRP A 133 15.89 13.90 -4.07
CA TRP A 133 15.10 14.33 -5.22
C TRP A 133 13.59 14.26 -4.96
N PHE A 134 13.10 13.25 -4.25
CA PHE A 134 11.72 13.21 -3.81
C PHE A 134 11.37 14.40 -2.91
N ARG A 135 12.25 14.76 -1.98
CA ARG A 135 12.04 15.93 -1.10
C ARG A 135 12.03 17.24 -1.89
N ALA A 136 12.88 17.36 -2.92
CA ALA A 136 12.81 18.48 -3.85
C ALA A 136 11.49 18.50 -4.63
N ALA A 137 11.02 17.33 -5.08
CA ALA A 137 9.72 17.17 -5.73
C ALA A 137 8.58 17.65 -4.82
N ASN A 138 8.68 17.33 -3.52
CA ASN A 138 7.73 17.67 -2.47
C ASN A 138 7.92 19.06 -1.84
N HIS A 139 8.69 19.94 -2.49
CA HIS A 139 8.92 21.30 -2.01
C HIS A 139 8.10 22.32 -2.81
N GLY A 140 6.88 22.59 -2.35
CA GLY A 140 6.12 23.83 -2.59
C GLY A 140 6.12 24.41 -4.02
N GLN A 141 5.71 23.62 -5.02
CA GLN A 141 5.61 24.04 -6.42
C GLN A 141 4.30 23.56 -7.07
N ALA A 142 3.18 23.70 -6.34
CA ALA A 142 1.86 23.17 -6.69
C ALA A 142 1.44 23.54 -8.12
N GLN A 143 1.57 24.82 -8.49
CA GLN A 143 1.20 25.30 -9.82
C GLN A 143 1.98 24.60 -10.94
N ALA A 144 3.29 24.37 -10.76
CA ALA A 144 4.10 23.68 -11.76
C ALA A 144 3.67 22.22 -11.94
N TRP A 145 3.30 21.54 -10.85
CA TRP A 145 2.75 20.19 -10.92
C TRP A 145 1.36 20.16 -11.59
N ILE A 146 0.49 21.12 -11.27
CA ILE A 146 -0.82 21.28 -11.91
C ILE A 146 -0.65 21.54 -13.41
N ASP A 147 0.27 22.40 -13.83
CA ASP A 147 0.50 22.68 -15.24
C ASP A 147 1.02 21.46 -16.01
N ILE A 148 1.84 20.60 -15.39
CA ILE A 148 2.22 19.32 -16.00
C ILE A 148 1.03 18.35 -16.04
N ALA A 149 0.26 18.26 -14.95
CA ALA A 149 -0.93 17.41 -14.88
C ALA A 149 -1.93 17.75 -15.99
N GLN A 150 -2.13 19.05 -16.22
CA GLN A 150 -3.02 19.63 -17.22
C GLN A 150 -2.38 19.78 -18.61
N ALA A 151 -1.17 19.26 -18.82
CA ALA A 151 -0.43 19.33 -20.09
C ALA A 151 -0.21 20.77 -20.63
N ARG A 152 -0.22 21.77 -19.75
CA ARG A 152 0.15 23.16 -20.04
C ARG A 152 1.67 23.39 -19.98
N ALA A 153 2.37 22.53 -19.26
CA ALA A 153 3.82 22.48 -19.20
C ALA A 153 4.34 21.06 -19.43
N GLU A 154 5.50 20.95 -20.08
CA GLU A 154 6.19 19.67 -20.26
C GLU A 154 7.27 19.42 -19.20
N ARG A 155 7.63 20.46 -18.45
CA ARG A 155 8.78 20.46 -17.54
C ARG A 155 8.48 21.16 -16.23
N LEU A 156 9.06 20.63 -15.16
CA LEU A 156 9.15 21.33 -13.89
C LEU A 156 10.22 22.42 -13.98
N PRO A 157 10.09 23.50 -13.19
CA PRO A 157 11.22 24.37 -12.88
C PRO A 157 12.42 23.55 -12.40
N ILE A 158 13.63 23.99 -12.75
CA ILE A 158 14.85 23.30 -12.32
C ILE A 158 14.93 23.37 -10.79
N THR A 159 15.02 22.20 -10.16
CA THR A 159 15.21 22.08 -8.71
C THR A 159 16.60 21.53 -8.40
N THR A 160 17.02 21.65 -7.15
CA THR A 160 18.23 21.01 -6.63
C THR A 160 17.83 19.96 -5.61
N PRO A 161 18.62 18.87 -5.45
CA PRO A 161 18.28 17.85 -4.48
C PRO A 161 18.30 18.45 -3.07
N ALA A 162 17.35 18.04 -2.23
CA ALA A 162 17.33 18.47 -0.84
C ALA A 162 18.58 17.99 -0.08
N VAL A 163 18.85 18.59 1.08
CA VAL A 163 19.93 18.13 1.96
C VAL A 163 19.67 16.67 2.35
N ARG A 164 20.72 15.84 2.20
CA ARG A 164 20.67 14.42 2.55
C ARG A 164 20.68 14.26 4.06
N GLU A 165 19.84 13.37 4.57
CA GLU A 165 19.91 12.90 5.95
C GLU A 165 20.72 11.60 6.00
N GLU A 166 21.72 11.52 6.86
CA GLU A 166 22.50 10.28 7.04
C GLU A 166 21.79 9.36 8.04
N LYS A 167 20.80 8.61 7.56
CA LYS A 167 20.11 7.54 8.30
C LYS A 167 20.39 6.18 7.66
N ASP A 168 20.40 5.11 8.45
CA ASP A 168 20.42 3.76 7.89
C ASP A 168 19.02 3.35 7.41
N LEU A 169 18.74 3.59 6.13
CA LEU A 169 17.50 3.18 5.47
C LEU A 169 17.50 1.67 5.16
N ALA A 170 18.65 1.01 5.13
CA ALA A 170 18.76 -0.43 4.94
C ALA A 170 18.55 -1.22 6.25
N PHE A 171 18.30 -0.52 7.37
CA PHE A 171 18.06 -1.16 8.66
C PHE A 171 16.95 -2.22 8.56
N PRO A 172 17.14 -3.43 9.13
CA PRO A 172 16.19 -4.53 8.99
C PRO A 172 14.85 -4.23 9.67
N LEU A 173 13.79 -4.09 8.89
CA LEU A 173 12.45 -3.90 9.41
C LEU A 173 11.86 -5.22 9.92
N HIS A 174 11.54 -5.31 11.22
CA HIS A 174 10.88 -6.50 11.80
C HIS A 174 9.61 -6.89 11.05
N ARG A 175 8.81 -5.90 10.62
CA ARG A 175 7.58 -6.11 9.84
C ARG A 175 7.87 -6.74 8.48
N TRP A 176 8.92 -6.28 7.79
CA TRP A 176 9.35 -6.88 6.53
C TRP A 176 9.79 -8.32 6.71
N ASN A 177 10.62 -8.61 7.72
CA ASN A 177 11.08 -9.97 8.01
C ASN A 177 9.90 -10.93 8.24
N ARG A 178 8.90 -10.50 9.01
CA ARG A 178 7.68 -11.29 9.27
C ARG A 178 6.89 -11.54 7.99
N ASN A 179 6.69 -10.49 7.18
CA ASN A 179 6.02 -10.61 5.89
C ASN A 179 6.80 -11.50 4.91
N TYR A 180 8.13 -11.47 4.97
CA TYR A 180 8.97 -12.32 4.12
C TYR A 180 8.85 -13.80 4.49
N ILE A 181 8.81 -14.13 5.78
CA ILE A 181 8.54 -15.50 6.24
C ILE A 181 7.17 -15.98 5.73
N VAL A 182 6.13 -15.14 5.84
CA VAL A 182 4.80 -15.46 5.31
C VAL A 182 4.87 -15.66 3.79
N ALA A 183 5.54 -14.77 3.05
CA ALA A 183 5.67 -14.87 1.61
C ALA A 183 6.40 -16.16 1.19
N LEU A 184 7.45 -16.58 1.92
CA LEU A 184 8.13 -17.86 1.72
C LEU A 184 7.17 -19.04 1.95
N LYS A 185 6.36 -19.00 3.00
CA LYS A 185 5.37 -20.07 3.27
C LYS A 185 4.26 -20.09 2.22
N THR A 186 3.78 -18.93 1.79
CA THR A 186 2.82 -18.80 0.68
C THR A 186 3.38 -19.41 -0.60
N ALA A 187 4.64 -19.12 -0.92
CA ALA A 187 5.34 -19.68 -2.07
C ALA A 187 5.51 -21.21 -1.98
N GLU A 188 5.88 -21.73 -0.81
CA GLU A 188 5.95 -23.18 -0.55
C GLU A 188 4.60 -23.87 -0.82
N LEU A 189 3.53 -23.32 -0.26
CA LEU A 189 2.17 -23.85 -0.42
C LEU A 189 1.70 -23.76 -1.88
N GLU A 190 1.98 -22.68 -2.59
CA GLU A 190 1.64 -22.55 -4.02
C GLU A 190 2.35 -23.58 -4.90
N LEU A 191 3.58 -23.93 -4.55
CA LEU A 191 4.39 -24.92 -5.26
C LEU A 191 4.03 -26.37 -4.90
N SER A 192 3.16 -26.57 -3.92
CA SER A 192 2.61 -27.88 -3.56
C SER A 192 1.52 -28.34 -4.54
N ARG A 193 1.10 -29.60 -4.41
CA ARG A 193 0.01 -30.21 -5.18
C ARG A 193 -1.40 -29.93 -4.62
N SER A 194 -1.51 -29.20 -3.51
CA SER A 194 -2.80 -28.88 -2.87
C SER A 194 -3.66 -27.98 -3.74
N THR A 195 -4.97 -28.03 -3.52
CA THR A 195 -5.94 -27.13 -4.15
C THR A 195 -5.79 -25.69 -3.61
N PRO A 196 -6.28 -24.66 -4.34
CA PRO A 196 -6.33 -23.28 -3.84
C PRO A 196 -6.86 -23.15 -2.40
N LEU A 197 -8.01 -23.75 -2.11
CA LEU A 197 -8.64 -23.65 -0.79
C LEU A 197 -7.80 -24.32 0.29
N GLU A 198 -7.24 -25.49 0.01
CA GLU A 198 -6.33 -26.19 0.92
C GLU A 198 -5.10 -25.34 1.25
N ARG A 199 -4.52 -24.64 0.26
CA ARG A 199 -3.36 -23.76 0.47
C ARG A 199 -3.71 -22.58 1.37
N ALA A 200 -4.87 -21.94 1.15
CA ALA A 200 -5.32 -20.82 1.97
C ALA A 200 -5.52 -21.25 3.43
N ARG A 201 -6.24 -22.36 3.66
CA ARG A 201 -6.47 -22.91 5.00
C ARG A 201 -5.18 -23.37 5.67
N ALA A 202 -4.30 -24.04 4.94
CA ALA A 202 -3.00 -24.47 5.47
C ALA A 202 -2.12 -23.28 5.90
N LEU A 203 -2.18 -22.16 5.17
CA LEU A 203 -1.48 -20.95 5.56
C LEU A 203 -2.06 -20.35 6.84
N LEU A 204 -3.39 -20.20 6.93
CA LEU A 204 -4.07 -19.67 8.11
C LEU A 204 -3.82 -20.55 9.34
N GLN A 205 -3.82 -21.87 9.14
CA GLN A 205 -3.47 -22.82 10.18
C GLN A 205 -2.04 -22.62 10.68
N TRP A 206 -1.07 -22.64 9.77
CA TRP A 206 0.34 -22.44 10.12
C TRP A 206 0.58 -21.08 10.81
N MET A 207 -0.10 -20.01 10.38
CA MET A 207 0.00 -18.70 11.03
C MET A 207 -0.51 -18.72 12.48
N ALA A 208 -1.58 -19.47 12.76
CA ALA A 208 -2.18 -19.54 14.09
C ALA A 208 -1.39 -20.46 15.04
N GLU A 209 -0.83 -21.56 14.52
CA GLU A 209 -0.22 -22.62 15.33
C GLU A 209 1.30 -22.45 15.47
N ASP A 210 2.00 -22.06 14.40
CA ASP A 210 3.47 -22.07 14.32
C ASP A 210 4.10 -20.66 14.18
N PHE A 211 3.27 -19.62 14.00
CA PHE A 211 3.75 -18.25 13.79
C PHE A 211 2.85 -17.22 14.48
N PHE A 212 2.42 -16.18 13.77
CA PHE A 212 1.36 -15.27 14.23
C PHE A 212 0.45 -14.89 13.06
N LEU A 213 -0.77 -14.47 13.38
CA LEU A 213 -1.76 -14.01 12.40
C LEU A 213 -1.36 -12.64 11.82
N ALA A 214 -0.65 -12.67 10.69
CA ALA A 214 -0.24 -11.48 9.94
C ALA A 214 -1.34 -11.03 8.97
N GLY A 215 -2.35 -10.28 9.44
CA GLY A 215 -3.54 -9.89 8.66
C GLY A 215 -3.29 -9.41 7.23
N PRO A 216 -2.48 -8.35 7.01
CA PRO A 216 -2.15 -7.88 5.66
C PRO A 216 -1.57 -8.95 4.76
N ALA A 217 -0.63 -9.76 5.28
CA ALA A 217 0.00 -10.84 4.53
C ALA A 217 -0.96 -12.02 4.27
N ALA A 218 -1.87 -12.30 5.21
CA ALA A 218 -2.90 -13.33 5.08
C ALA A 218 -3.90 -12.98 3.98
N ILE A 219 -4.44 -11.75 3.95
CA ILE A 219 -5.37 -11.32 2.89
C ILE A 219 -4.65 -11.26 1.53
N PHE A 220 -3.40 -10.78 1.49
CA PHE A 220 -2.58 -10.83 0.28
C PHE A 220 -2.44 -12.27 -0.26
N ALA A 221 -2.09 -13.22 0.61
CA ALA A 221 -1.97 -14.62 0.23
C ALA A 221 -3.32 -15.24 -0.17
N THR A 222 -4.42 -14.85 0.47
CA THR A 222 -5.78 -15.26 0.10
C THR A 222 -6.14 -14.81 -1.31
N MET A 223 -5.84 -13.56 -1.69
CA MET A 223 -5.98 -13.11 -3.09
C MET A 223 -5.09 -13.95 -4.01
N TYR A 224 -3.83 -14.18 -3.61
CA TYR A 224 -2.88 -14.93 -4.43
C TYR A 224 -3.28 -16.40 -4.65
N PHE A 225 -3.87 -17.08 -3.66
CA PHE A 225 -4.34 -18.45 -3.84
C PHE A 225 -5.65 -18.55 -4.62
N SER A 226 -6.43 -17.48 -4.68
CA SER A 226 -7.80 -17.48 -5.22
C SER A 226 -7.94 -17.87 -6.70
N PRO A 227 -8.91 -18.67 -7.12
CA PRO A 227 -9.00 -19.08 -8.53
C PRO A 227 -9.36 -17.95 -9.50
N PHE A 228 -9.99 -16.87 -9.04
CA PHE A 228 -10.56 -15.83 -9.93
C PHE A 228 -9.77 -14.52 -9.98
N ALA A 229 -8.86 -14.25 -9.04
CA ALA A 229 -8.07 -13.03 -9.06
C ALA A 229 -6.93 -13.03 -10.11
N GLY A 230 -6.52 -11.84 -10.53
CA GLY A 230 -5.38 -11.61 -11.43
C GLY A 230 -4.01 -11.86 -10.78
N LYS A 231 -3.65 -13.11 -10.46
CA LYS A 231 -2.44 -13.46 -9.67
C LYS A 231 -1.08 -13.16 -10.29
N ARG A 232 -1.00 -12.97 -11.62
CA ARG A 232 0.26 -13.09 -12.40
C ARG A 232 1.37 -12.12 -11.96
N ARG A 233 1.07 -11.13 -11.13
CA ARG A 233 2.02 -10.07 -10.74
C ARG A 233 2.45 -10.09 -9.27
N LEU A 234 1.72 -10.79 -8.38
CA LEU A 234 1.99 -10.77 -6.94
C LEU A 234 3.27 -11.52 -6.55
N PHE A 235 3.46 -12.75 -7.08
CA PHE A 235 4.71 -13.50 -6.92
C PHE A 235 5.40 -13.68 -8.27
N LYS A 236 6.28 -12.72 -8.60
CA LYS A 236 7.00 -12.70 -9.87
C LYS A 236 7.94 -13.89 -9.98
N GLN A 237 7.91 -14.60 -11.11
CA GLN A 237 8.87 -15.67 -11.44
C GLN A 237 8.95 -16.84 -10.44
N LEU A 238 7.90 -17.09 -9.64
CA LEU A 238 7.92 -18.14 -8.61
C LEU A 238 8.31 -19.53 -9.15
N ARG A 239 7.87 -19.86 -10.37
CA ARG A 239 8.15 -21.13 -11.06
C ARG A 239 9.40 -21.09 -11.96
N SER A 240 10.24 -20.06 -11.85
CA SER A 240 11.52 -19.97 -12.56
C SER A 240 12.43 -21.16 -12.22
N LYS A 241 13.19 -21.64 -13.22
CA LYS A 241 14.26 -22.63 -13.03
C LYS A 241 15.45 -22.02 -12.27
N ASP A 242 15.71 -20.73 -12.50
CA ASP A 242 16.61 -19.94 -11.67
C ASP A 242 15.90 -19.60 -10.35
N ARG A 243 16.32 -20.28 -9.27
CA ARG A 243 15.68 -20.18 -7.96
C ARG A 243 15.96 -18.86 -7.26
N GLU A 244 17.06 -18.18 -7.58
CA GLU A 244 17.33 -16.86 -7.03
C GLU A 244 16.38 -15.81 -7.60
N ARG A 245 15.94 -15.96 -8.87
CA ARG A 245 14.86 -15.12 -9.41
C ARG A 245 13.52 -15.35 -8.72
N ALA A 246 13.21 -16.60 -8.35
CA ALA A 246 12.00 -16.89 -7.59
C ALA A 246 12.07 -16.26 -6.19
N ILE A 247 13.21 -16.38 -5.51
CA ILE A 247 13.46 -15.75 -4.20
C ILE A 247 13.36 -14.23 -4.28
N ALA A 248 13.92 -13.61 -5.32
CA ALA A 248 13.79 -12.17 -5.56
C ALA A 248 12.33 -11.75 -5.74
N GLY A 249 11.53 -12.55 -6.45
CA GLY A 249 10.08 -12.35 -6.57
C GLY A 249 9.33 -12.44 -5.24
N ILE A 250 9.72 -13.37 -4.37
CA ILE A 250 9.15 -13.51 -3.02
C ILE A 250 9.53 -12.31 -2.14
N ARG A 251 10.77 -11.80 -2.25
CA ARG A 251 11.20 -10.57 -1.56
C ARG A 251 10.40 -9.34 -2.00
N ASN A 252 10.08 -9.23 -3.30
CA ASN A 252 9.19 -8.18 -3.80
C ASN A 252 7.80 -8.28 -3.17
N ALA A 253 7.20 -9.47 -3.16
CA ALA A 253 5.90 -9.70 -2.53
C ALA A 253 5.91 -9.33 -1.03
N ALA A 254 7.02 -9.58 -0.32
CA ALA A 254 7.17 -9.19 1.07
C ALA A 254 7.17 -7.66 1.27
N TRP A 255 7.73 -6.89 0.33
CA TRP A 255 7.63 -5.43 0.35
C TRP A 255 6.21 -4.94 0.08
N ASP A 256 5.52 -5.54 -0.89
CA ASP A 256 4.11 -5.26 -1.17
C ASP A 256 3.23 -5.48 0.08
N MET A 257 3.42 -6.61 0.77
CA MET A 257 2.78 -6.89 2.07
C MET A 257 3.19 -5.88 3.15
N THR A 258 4.40 -5.34 3.11
CA THR A 258 4.93 -4.39 4.09
C THR A 258 4.30 -3.00 3.93
N HIS A 259 4.06 -2.55 2.71
CA HIS A 259 3.28 -1.33 2.44
C HIS A 259 1.86 -1.44 3.00
N LEU A 260 1.15 -2.54 2.70
CA LEU A 260 -0.18 -2.81 3.25
C LEU A 260 -0.17 -2.89 4.79
N SER A 261 0.87 -3.53 5.34
CA SER A 261 1.03 -3.66 6.79
C SER A 261 1.32 -2.32 7.47
N GLN A 262 2.06 -1.43 6.81
CA GLN A 262 2.30 -0.08 7.32
C GLN A 262 1.01 0.72 7.31
N PHE A 263 0.23 0.66 6.23
CA PHE A 263 -1.04 1.36 6.13
C PHE A 263 -2.00 0.97 7.26
N VAL A 264 -2.20 -0.33 7.50
CA VAL A 264 -3.02 -0.82 8.63
C VAL A 264 -2.47 -0.37 9.99
N ALA A 265 -1.15 -0.35 10.15
CA ALA A 265 -0.55 0.05 11.43
C ALA A 265 -0.68 1.53 11.71
N GLN A 266 -0.58 2.38 10.68
CA GLN A 266 -0.75 3.82 10.80
C GLN A 266 -2.22 4.15 11.13
N GLN A 267 -3.17 3.54 10.43
CA GLN A 267 -4.60 3.71 10.71
C GLN A 267 -4.95 3.33 12.16
N LYS A 268 -4.41 2.22 12.67
CA LYS A 268 -4.65 1.81 14.07
C LYS A 268 -4.05 2.78 15.08
N ARG A 269 -2.94 3.43 14.74
CA ARG A 269 -2.27 4.41 15.62
C ARG A 269 -3.02 5.73 15.67
N SER A 270 -3.64 6.15 14.58
CA SER A 270 -4.46 7.37 14.57
C SER A 270 -5.86 7.18 15.14
N ASN A 271 -6.20 6.01 15.67
CA ASN A 271 -7.50 5.82 16.31
C ASN A 271 -7.63 6.74 17.54
N GLY A 272 -8.51 7.74 17.45
CA GLY A 272 -8.66 8.81 18.45
C GLY A 272 -7.81 10.06 18.19
N GLU A 273 -7.05 10.10 17.10
CA GLU A 273 -6.33 11.29 16.61
C GLU A 273 -7.00 11.84 15.35
N ASN A 274 -6.85 13.14 15.10
CA ASN A 274 -7.37 13.77 13.88
C ASN A 274 -6.37 13.57 12.71
N ILE A 275 -5.99 12.33 12.44
CA ILE A 275 -5.08 11.97 11.35
C ILE A 275 -5.73 10.92 10.44
N PHE A 276 -5.90 11.29 9.17
CA PHE A 276 -6.34 10.39 8.12
C PHE A 276 -5.16 9.88 7.30
N PHE A 277 -5.18 8.58 7.00
CA PHE A 277 -4.21 7.97 6.10
C PHE A 277 -4.87 7.60 4.78
N LEU A 278 -4.19 7.91 3.68
CA LEU A 278 -4.62 7.59 2.34
C LEU A 278 -3.51 6.81 1.63
N PHE A 279 -3.76 5.53 1.38
CA PHE A 279 -2.80 4.68 0.68
C PHE A 279 -2.88 4.91 -0.82
N ALA A 280 -1.73 5.11 -1.48
CA ALA A 280 -1.65 5.36 -2.91
C ALA A 280 -0.77 4.31 -3.61
N THR A 281 -1.33 3.63 -4.60
CA THR A 281 -0.63 2.56 -5.32
C THR A 281 -1.01 2.54 -6.79
N ALA A 282 -0.02 2.31 -7.66
CA ALA A 282 -0.31 2.02 -9.08
C ALA A 282 -0.42 0.51 -9.34
N ASP A 283 -0.17 -0.32 -8.33
CA ASP A 283 -0.40 -1.76 -8.38
C ASP A 283 -1.87 -2.09 -8.08
N ARG A 284 -2.59 -2.58 -9.09
CA ARG A 284 -4.00 -2.98 -9.00
C ARG A 284 -4.24 -4.06 -7.94
N GLY A 285 -3.30 -4.98 -7.74
CA GLY A 285 -3.44 -6.00 -6.71
C GLY A 285 -3.47 -5.39 -5.32
N LEU A 286 -2.61 -4.41 -5.05
CA LEU A 286 -2.62 -3.71 -3.76
C LEU A 286 -3.86 -2.82 -3.61
N ALA A 287 -4.32 -2.19 -4.69
CA ALA A 287 -5.56 -1.42 -4.69
C ALA A 287 -6.81 -2.30 -4.42
N GLU A 288 -6.80 -3.57 -4.83
CA GLU A 288 -7.86 -4.53 -4.53
C GLU A 288 -7.78 -5.09 -3.10
N ILE A 289 -6.56 -5.29 -2.57
CA ILE A 289 -6.36 -5.86 -1.22
C ILE A 289 -6.63 -4.83 -0.12
N ALA A 290 -6.12 -3.61 -0.27
CA ALA A 290 -6.13 -2.61 0.79
C ALA A 290 -7.54 -2.30 1.34
N PRO A 291 -8.61 -2.17 0.53
CA PRO A 291 -9.95 -1.93 1.05
C PRO A 291 -10.49 -3.06 1.94
N ILE A 292 -10.09 -4.31 1.70
CA ILE A 292 -10.50 -5.46 2.54
C ILE A 292 -9.85 -5.37 3.92
N LEU A 293 -8.65 -4.80 4.01
CA LEU A 293 -7.97 -4.58 5.28
C LEU A 293 -8.60 -3.47 6.13
N MET A 294 -9.43 -2.62 5.50
CA MET A 294 -10.16 -1.51 6.14
C MET A 294 -11.62 -1.86 6.46
N ILE A 295 -12.00 -3.14 6.41
CA ILE A 295 -13.34 -3.56 6.90
C ILE A 295 -13.44 -3.18 8.38
N ASP A 296 -14.33 -2.22 8.63
CA ASP A 296 -14.74 -1.78 9.96
C ASP A 296 -16.15 -2.35 10.19
N ALA A 297 -16.23 -3.39 11.00
CA ALA A 297 -17.45 -4.14 11.25
C ALA A 297 -17.38 -4.77 12.64
N ASP A 298 -18.54 -4.86 13.30
CA ASP A 298 -18.66 -5.55 14.58
C ASP A 298 -18.35 -7.05 14.42
N GLU A 299 -17.95 -7.70 15.52
CA GLU A 299 -17.49 -9.10 15.52
C GLU A 299 -18.51 -10.06 14.87
N THR A 300 -19.81 -9.79 15.02
CA THR A 300 -20.89 -10.62 14.48
C THR A 300 -21.04 -10.52 12.96
N GLU A 301 -20.60 -9.42 12.33
CA GLU A 301 -20.79 -9.15 10.90
C GLU A 301 -19.49 -9.23 10.10
N TYR A 302 -18.33 -9.15 10.78
CA TYR A 302 -17.01 -9.13 10.14
C TYR A 302 -16.78 -10.33 9.20
N ALA A 303 -17.16 -11.54 9.64
CA ALA A 303 -16.97 -12.75 8.83
C ALA A 303 -17.81 -12.72 7.54
N ASP A 304 -19.06 -12.24 7.61
CA ASP A 304 -19.94 -12.15 6.47
C ASP A 304 -19.48 -11.06 5.48
N MET A 305 -19.07 -9.89 5.99
CA MET A 305 -18.49 -8.83 5.16
C MET A 305 -17.20 -9.28 4.49
N LEU A 306 -16.32 -9.97 5.21
CA LEU A 306 -15.10 -10.53 4.63
C LEU A 306 -15.44 -11.56 3.55
N ALA A 307 -16.38 -12.47 3.79
CA ALA A 307 -16.81 -13.46 2.80
C ALA A 307 -17.38 -12.79 1.54
N GLN A 308 -18.17 -11.72 1.71
CA GLN A 308 -18.69 -10.94 0.59
C GLN A 308 -17.57 -10.33 -0.24
N ARG A 309 -16.57 -9.70 0.40
CA ARG A 309 -15.41 -9.13 -0.30
C ARG A 309 -14.58 -10.21 -1.00
N LEU A 310 -14.32 -11.33 -0.33
CA LEU A 310 -13.56 -12.46 -0.88
C LEU A 310 -14.28 -13.17 -2.03
N SER A 311 -15.60 -13.05 -2.15
CA SER A 311 -16.38 -13.64 -3.26
C SER A 311 -16.05 -13.03 -4.63
N GLY A 312 -15.39 -11.87 -4.67
CA GLY A 312 -14.80 -11.33 -5.90
C GLY A 312 -13.60 -12.15 -6.41
N TRP A 313 -12.99 -12.96 -5.54
CA TRP A 313 -11.77 -13.73 -5.82
C TRP A 313 -12.00 -15.26 -5.76
N TRP A 314 -12.96 -15.70 -4.94
CA TRP A 314 -13.25 -17.09 -4.63
C TRP A 314 -14.69 -17.47 -4.97
N PRO A 315 -14.98 -18.77 -5.21
CA PRO A 315 -16.34 -19.27 -5.17
C PRO A 315 -17.00 -18.85 -3.85
N PRO A 316 -18.27 -18.40 -3.84
CA PRO A 316 -18.91 -17.88 -2.61
C PRO A 316 -18.82 -18.84 -1.42
N ARG A 317 -18.95 -20.14 -1.66
CA ARG A 317 -18.79 -21.18 -0.64
C ARG A 317 -17.38 -21.18 -0.02
N ASP A 318 -16.35 -21.07 -0.85
CA ASP A 318 -14.96 -21.06 -0.40
C ASP A 318 -14.61 -19.75 0.31
N ALA A 319 -15.18 -18.63 -0.14
CA ALA A 319 -15.05 -17.33 0.50
C ALA A 319 -15.57 -17.36 1.95
N VAL A 320 -16.75 -17.95 2.17
CA VAL A 320 -17.32 -18.15 3.52
C VAL A 320 -16.43 -19.03 4.38
N VAL A 321 -15.90 -20.13 3.83
CA VAL A 321 -14.99 -21.03 4.56
C VAL A 321 -13.73 -20.29 5.00
N ILE A 322 -13.10 -19.52 4.11
CA ILE A 322 -11.89 -18.77 4.41
C ILE A 322 -12.16 -17.67 5.44
N ALA A 323 -13.25 -16.92 5.28
CA ALA A 323 -13.62 -15.85 6.20
C ALA A 323 -13.89 -16.38 7.62
N ASN A 324 -14.60 -17.50 7.74
CA ASN A 324 -14.87 -18.14 9.04
C ASN A 324 -13.60 -18.72 9.68
N ASP A 325 -12.70 -19.33 8.89
CA ASP A 325 -11.42 -19.85 9.41
C ASP A 325 -10.53 -18.70 9.90
N TRP A 326 -10.47 -17.59 9.16
CA TRP A 326 -9.80 -16.36 9.58
C TRP A 326 -10.39 -15.81 10.88
N PHE A 327 -11.70 -15.61 10.93
CA PHE A 327 -12.40 -15.06 12.10
C PHE A 327 -12.19 -15.94 13.34
N SER A 328 -12.42 -17.25 13.22
CA SER A 328 -12.29 -18.19 14.35
C SER A 328 -10.87 -18.16 14.95
N ARG A 329 -9.84 -18.10 14.10
CA ARG A 329 -8.44 -18.05 14.55
C ARG A 329 -8.08 -16.70 15.17
N ARG A 330 -8.56 -15.61 14.56
CA ARG A 330 -8.38 -14.26 15.11
C ARG A 330 -9.03 -14.15 16.49
N TYR A 331 -10.28 -14.57 16.60
CA TYR A 331 -11.03 -14.58 17.86
C TYR A 331 -10.33 -15.43 18.92
N ALA A 332 -9.85 -16.62 18.57
CA ALA A 332 -9.08 -17.46 19.49
C ALA A 332 -7.78 -16.78 19.97
N ALA A 333 -7.07 -16.09 19.07
CA ALA A 333 -5.86 -15.35 19.41
C ALA A 333 -6.17 -14.16 20.34
N GLU A 334 -7.23 -13.40 20.09
CA GLU A 334 -7.67 -12.29 20.92
C GLU A 334 -8.13 -12.77 22.31
N MET A 335 -8.95 -13.81 22.37
CA MET A 335 -9.45 -14.40 23.62
C MET A 335 -8.37 -15.06 24.47
N SER A 336 -7.27 -15.51 23.86
CA SER A 336 -6.13 -16.04 24.61
C SER A 336 -5.46 -14.98 25.50
N GLY A 337 -5.61 -13.70 25.17
CA GLY A 337 -4.94 -12.59 25.84
C GLY A 337 -3.40 -12.63 25.75
N ALA A 338 -2.83 -13.62 25.06
CA ALA A 338 -1.40 -13.77 24.93
C ALA A 338 -0.87 -12.68 23.98
N PRO A 339 0.20 -11.96 24.35
CA PRO A 339 0.83 -11.04 23.44
C PRO A 339 1.32 -11.81 22.19
N PRO A 340 1.35 -11.18 21.00
CA PRO A 340 1.93 -11.81 19.83
C PRO A 340 3.34 -12.32 20.14
N PRO A 341 3.73 -13.52 19.68
CA PRO A 341 5.02 -14.10 20.01
C PRO A 341 6.17 -13.14 19.68
N ALA A 342 6.99 -12.85 20.69
CA ALA A 342 8.21 -12.09 20.53
C ALA A 342 9.28 -13.00 19.91
N PHE A 343 9.32 -13.05 18.58
CA PHE A 343 10.34 -13.83 17.89
C PHE A 343 11.73 -13.21 18.10
N GLU A 344 12.62 -13.97 18.72
CA GLU A 344 14.03 -13.64 18.78
C GLU A 344 14.62 -13.54 17.36
N ALA A 345 15.66 -12.71 17.20
CA ALA A 345 16.33 -12.51 15.92
C ALA A 345 16.87 -13.83 15.32
N ALA A 346 17.30 -14.76 16.16
CA ALA A 346 17.75 -16.10 15.76
C ALA A 346 16.60 -16.93 15.16
N THR A 347 15.42 -16.91 15.78
CA THR A 347 14.23 -17.62 15.29
C THR A 347 13.77 -17.07 13.95
N ILE A 348 13.72 -15.74 13.80
CA ILE A 348 13.39 -15.09 12.52
C ILE A 348 14.36 -15.53 11.42
N ARG A 349 15.66 -15.49 11.70
CA ARG A 349 16.70 -15.91 10.75
C ARG A 349 16.53 -17.39 10.37
N GLY A 350 16.32 -18.27 11.35
CA GLY A 350 16.12 -19.70 11.11
C GLY A 350 14.91 -20.01 10.23
N LEU A 351 13.81 -19.27 10.40
CA LEU A 351 12.61 -19.39 9.55
C LEU A 351 12.89 -18.93 8.11
N ILE A 352 13.58 -17.79 7.95
CA ILE A 352 13.98 -17.28 6.63
C ILE A 352 14.91 -18.28 5.92
N ASP A 353 15.97 -18.74 6.60
CA ASP A 353 16.94 -19.67 6.04
C ASP A 353 16.29 -20.99 5.63
N THR A 354 15.33 -21.47 6.42
CA THR A 354 14.56 -22.68 6.10
C THR A 354 13.67 -22.46 4.88
N GLY A 355 12.91 -21.36 4.84
CA GLY A 355 12.07 -21.03 3.69
C GLY A 355 12.86 -20.85 2.40
N GLU A 356 13.98 -20.13 2.43
CA GLU A 356 14.84 -19.96 1.25
C GLU A 356 15.46 -21.28 0.80
N ARG A 357 15.91 -22.15 1.73
CA ARG A 357 16.40 -23.49 1.39
C ARG A 357 15.33 -24.33 0.69
N THR A 358 14.10 -24.31 1.19
CA THR A 358 12.96 -24.98 0.54
C THR A 358 12.78 -24.45 -0.89
N MET A 359 12.85 -23.13 -1.08
CA MET A 359 12.77 -22.51 -2.41
C MET A 359 13.92 -22.93 -3.32
N ARG A 360 15.16 -23.00 -2.84
CA ARG A 360 16.33 -23.45 -3.62
C ARG A 360 16.26 -24.92 -4.00
N SER A 361 15.69 -25.76 -3.13
CA SER A 361 15.55 -27.20 -3.37
C SER A 361 14.40 -27.58 -4.31
N TRP A 362 13.45 -26.67 -4.54
CA TRP A 362 12.29 -26.96 -5.37
C TRP A 362 12.70 -27.25 -6.81
N LYS A 363 12.20 -28.37 -7.35
CA LYS A 363 12.37 -28.76 -8.75
C LYS A 363 11.02 -28.76 -9.44
N GLN A 364 10.99 -28.27 -10.67
CA GLN A 364 9.79 -28.28 -11.48
C GLN A 364 9.36 -29.74 -11.73
N PRO A 365 8.10 -30.12 -11.42
CA PRO A 365 7.60 -31.45 -11.71
C PRO A 365 7.61 -31.70 -13.23
N GLY A 366 8.31 -32.75 -13.68
CA GLY A 366 8.32 -33.18 -15.09
C GLY A 366 9.37 -32.51 -15.99
N GLY A 367 10.52 -32.11 -15.45
CA GLY A 367 11.70 -31.72 -16.22
C GLY A 367 12.56 -32.90 -16.63
#